data_AF-A0A0D2N064-F1
#
_entry.id   AF-A0A0D2N064-F1
#
_cell.length_a   1.000
_cell.length_b   1.000
_cell.length_c   1.000
_cell.angle_alpha   90.00
_cell.angle_beta   90.00
_cell.angle_gamma   90.00
#
_symmetry.space_group_name_H-M   'P 1'
#
loop_
_entity.id
_entity.type
_entity.pdbx_description
1 polymer ?
#
loop_
_entity_poly.entity_id
_entity_poly.type
_entity_poly.pdbx_seq_one_letter_code
_entity_poly.pdbx_strand_id
1 'polypeptide(L)'
;MQLSAGSSDLAVAGEDLIGLLERSGTTLAQVARRLEEEFADRFSDVGVNPLAIIKRIRRLERDLPELKEQCQALITTKQELTDSARQLLHSNRDQLQALNARSGAPQHDDAAVVGAFDSAIGEWDSQMRRARENAGGGGLAYTTQALNLALARSNLQ
;
A
#
# COMPACT_ATOMS: atom_id res chain seq x y z
N MET A 1 45.94 31.00 -38.23
CA MET A 1 45.83 29.57 -37.91
C MET A 1 45.88 29.28 -36.39
N GLN A 2 45.30 30.12 -35.51
CA GLN A 2 45.39 29.92 -34.04
C GLN A 2 44.03 29.67 -33.33
N LEU A 3 42.89 29.79 -34.04
CA LEU A 3 41.55 29.66 -33.42
C LEU A 3 41.08 28.20 -33.26
N SER A 4 41.70 27.25 -33.96
CA SER A 4 41.33 25.82 -33.89
C SER A 4 41.91 25.14 -32.64
N ALA A 5 43.08 25.58 -32.15
CA ALA A 5 43.71 25.03 -30.95
C ALA A 5 42.93 25.36 -29.66
N GLY A 6 42.46 26.61 -29.51
CA GLY A 6 41.74 27.03 -28.30
C GLY A 6 40.37 26.38 -28.10
N SER A 7 39.71 25.93 -29.18
CA SER A 7 38.46 25.16 -29.09
C SER A 7 38.71 23.72 -28.65
N SER A 8 39.86 23.14 -29.01
CA SER A 8 40.26 21.80 -28.60
C SER A 8 40.66 21.79 -27.12
N ASP A 9 41.39 22.79 -26.66
CA ASP A 9 41.84 22.87 -25.26
C ASP A 9 40.67 23.07 -24.28
N LEU A 10 39.65 23.84 -24.68
CA LEU A 10 38.44 24.01 -23.87
C LEU A 10 37.60 22.73 -23.80
N ALA A 11 37.53 21.97 -24.89
CA ALA A 11 36.85 20.69 -24.93
C ALA A 11 37.57 19.66 -24.04
N VAL A 12 38.91 19.60 -24.11
CA VAL A 12 39.74 18.75 -23.26
C VAL A 12 39.59 19.13 -21.78
N ALA A 13 39.60 20.42 -21.44
CA ALA A 13 39.37 20.87 -20.07
C ALA A 13 37.95 20.54 -19.56
N GLY A 14 36.95 20.54 -20.45
CA GLY A 14 35.59 20.11 -20.14
C GLY A 14 35.49 18.61 -19.86
N GLU A 15 36.13 17.78 -20.68
CA GLU A 15 36.21 16.33 -20.47
C GLU A 15 36.97 15.97 -19.18
N ASP A 16 38.06 16.66 -18.88
CA ASP A 16 38.82 16.49 -17.63
C ASP A 16 37.97 16.83 -16.40
N LEU A 17 37.17 17.92 -16.47
CA LEU A 17 36.26 18.30 -15.39
C LEU A 17 35.15 17.27 -15.19
N ILE A 18 34.56 16.74 -16.27
CA ILE A 18 33.56 15.68 -16.22
C ILE A 18 34.16 14.43 -15.57
N GLY A 19 35.35 14.01 -16.03
CA GLY A 19 36.05 12.85 -15.46
C GLY A 19 36.44 13.06 -13.99
N LEU A 20 36.71 14.30 -13.56
CA LEU A 20 36.98 14.61 -12.15
C LEU A 20 35.70 14.58 -11.32
N LEU A 21 34.58 15.08 -11.86
CA LEU A 21 33.26 15.00 -11.21
C LEU A 21 32.81 13.55 -11.04
N GLU A 22 32.95 12.71 -12.05
CA GLU A 22 32.65 11.27 -11.96
C GLU A 22 33.53 10.55 -10.93
N ARG A 23 34.84 10.85 -10.91
CA ARG A 23 35.77 10.33 -9.90
C ARG A 23 35.43 10.79 -8.50
N SER A 24 35.02 12.05 -8.34
CA SER A 24 34.60 12.57 -7.04
C SER A 24 33.27 11.94 -6.58
N GLY A 25 32.31 11.74 -7.49
CA GLY A 25 31.04 11.08 -7.23
C GLY A 25 31.21 9.62 -6.81
N THR A 26 32.08 8.87 -7.50
CA THR A 26 32.42 7.49 -7.13
C THR A 26 33.13 7.42 -5.78
N THR A 27 34.05 8.35 -5.50
CA THR A 27 34.74 8.45 -4.20
C THR A 27 33.75 8.76 -3.07
N LEU A 28 32.83 9.71 -3.27
CA LEU A 28 31.77 10.04 -2.30
C LEU A 28 30.84 8.85 -2.06
N ALA A 29 30.46 8.10 -3.09
CA ALA A 29 29.67 6.88 -2.95
C ALA A 29 30.39 5.81 -2.12
N GLN A 30 31.70 5.67 -2.30
CA GLN A 30 32.51 4.74 -1.53
C GLN A 30 32.63 5.15 -0.05
N VAL A 31 32.81 6.45 0.23
CA VAL A 31 32.82 6.99 1.60
C VAL A 31 31.46 6.77 2.27
N ALA A 32 30.36 7.05 1.57
CA ALA A 32 29.02 6.79 2.07
C ALA A 32 28.81 5.32 2.43
N ARG A 33 29.25 4.39 1.58
CA ARG A 33 29.15 2.95 1.84
C ARG A 33 29.93 2.53 3.08
N ARG A 34 31.17 3.02 3.25
CA ARG A 34 31.97 2.73 4.45
C ARG A 34 31.35 3.29 5.73
N LEU A 35 30.80 4.49 5.68
CA LEU A 35 30.10 5.08 6.82
C LEU A 35 28.87 4.25 7.20
N GLU A 36 28.13 3.72 6.23
CA GLU A 36 27.01 2.80 6.49
C GLU A 36 27.47 1.48 7.12
N GLU A 37 28.57 0.90 6.63
CA GLU A 37 29.20 -0.32 7.18
C GLU A 37 29.65 -0.10 8.64
N GLU A 38 30.39 0.98 8.91
CA GLU A 38 30.83 1.33 10.27
C GLU A 38 29.65 1.64 11.21
N PHE A 39 28.61 2.30 10.72
CA PHE A 39 27.39 2.52 11.51
C PHE A 39 26.72 1.19 11.83
N ALA A 40 26.55 0.31 10.85
CA ALA A 40 25.94 -1.00 11.08
C ALA A 40 26.72 -1.82 12.12
N ASP A 41 28.04 -1.78 12.06
CA ASP A 41 28.93 -2.49 12.99
C ASP A 41 28.85 -1.90 14.41
N ARG A 42 28.85 -0.56 14.55
CA ARG A 42 28.69 0.13 15.86
C ARG A 42 27.37 -0.16 16.56
N PHE A 43 26.29 -0.40 15.81
CA PHE A 43 24.96 -0.68 16.36
C PHE A 43 24.62 -2.18 16.36
N SER A 44 25.55 -3.05 15.98
CA SER A 44 25.37 -4.51 15.98
C SER A 44 25.13 -5.07 17.39
N ASP A 45 25.78 -4.50 18.40
CA ASP A 45 25.74 -4.93 19.81
C ASP A 45 24.38 -4.64 20.48
N VAL A 46 23.67 -3.61 20.01
CA VAL A 46 22.34 -3.21 20.51
C VAL A 46 21.21 -3.88 19.70
N GLY A 47 21.55 -4.59 18.62
CA GLY A 47 20.61 -5.33 17.77
C GLY A 47 19.68 -4.46 16.93
N VAL A 48 19.88 -3.13 16.89
CA VAL A 48 19.00 -2.20 16.19
C VAL A 48 19.81 -1.10 15.48
N ASN A 49 19.83 -1.15 14.13
CA ASN A 49 20.47 -0.12 13.31
C ASN A 49 19.46 1.01 12.99
N PRO A 50 19.68 2.26 13.46
CA PRO A 50 18.77 3.37 13.23
C PRO A 50 18.63 3.75 11.75
N LEU A 51 19.68 3.60 10.94
CA LEU A 51 19.61 3.83 9.48
C LEU A 51 18.72 2.80 8.78
N ALA A 52 18.76 1.55 9.22
CA ALA A 52 17.88 0.51 8.70
C ALA A 52 16.41 0.80 9.03
N ILE A 53 16.13 1.28 10.25
CA ILE A 53 14.78 1.72 10.64
C ILE A 53 14.32 2.89 9.76
N ILE A 54 15.14 3.93 9.57
CA ILE A 54 14.76 5.09 8.76
C ILE A 54 14.51 4.70 7.30
N LYS A 55 15.38 3.86 6.69
CA LYS A 55 15.19 3.35 5.33
C LYS A 55 13.86 2.59 5.21
N ARG A 56 13.50 1.78 6.22
CA ARG A 56 12.24 1.04 6.27
C ARG A 56 11.03 1.94 6.48
N ILE A 57 11.11 2.93 7.35
CA ILE A 57 10.05 3.93 7.56
C ILE A 57 9.76 4.65 6.24
N ARG A 58 10.78 5.15 5.54
CA ARG A 58 10.60 5.81 4.24
C ARG A 58 9.98 4.90 3.18
N ARG A 59 10.32 3.62 3.20
CA ARG A 59 9.69 2.62 2.32
C ARG A 59 8.21 2.45 2.68
N LEU A 60 7.89 2.26 3.97
CA LEU A 60 6.51 2.14 4.43
C LEU A 60 5.69 3.40 4.12
N GLU A 61 6.27 4.59 4.29
CA GLU A 61 5.63 5.86 3.93
C GLU A 61 5.29 5.95 2.44
N ARG A 62 6.08 5.32 1.56
CA ARG A 62 5.81 5.25 0.13
C ARG A 62 4.81 4.15 -0.23
N ASP A 63 4.94 2.97 0.38
CA ASP A 63 4.17 1.78 -0.01
C ASP A 63 2.76 1.78 0.65
N LEU A 64 2.59 2.41 1.84
CA LEU A 64 1.31 2.48 2.56
C LEU A 64 0.20 3.24 1.81
N PRO A 65 0.46 4.42 1.21
CA PRO A 65 -0.55 5.13 0.41
C PRO A 65 -1.06 4.31 -0.76
N GLU A 66 -0.15 3.66 -1.50
CA GLU A 66 -0.49 2.81 -2.63
C GLU A 66 -1.33 1.61 -2.18
N LEU A 67 -0.89 0.92 -1.11
CA LEU A 67 -1.64 -0.20 -0.55
C LEU A 67 -3.02 0.23 -0.04
N LYS A 68 -3.11 1.42 0.58
CA LYS A 68 -4.39 1.99 1.03
C LYS A 68 -5.32 2.25 -0.14
N GLU A 69 -4.82 2.80 -1.24
CA GLU A 69 -5.60 3.04 -2.45
C GLU A 69 -6.09 1.72 -3.06
N GLN A 70 -5.22 0.72 -3.17
CA GLN A 70 -5.57 -0.62 -3.65
C GLN A 70 -6.63 -1.28 -2.76
N CYS A 71 -6.50 -1.21 -1.44
CA CYS A 71 -7.50 -1.72 -0.51
C CYS A 71 -8.84 -0.98 -0.63
N GLN A 72 -8.82 0.34 -0.83
CA GLN A 72 -10.04 1.12 -1.05
C GLN A 72 -10.74 0.71 -2.35
N ALA A 73 -9.99 0.57 -3.45
CA ALA A 73 -10.52 0.10 -4.73
C ALA A 73 -11.08 -1.34 -4.64
N LEU A 74 -10.42 -2.21 -3.87
CA LEU A 74 -10.92 -3.57 -3.63
C LEU A 74 -12.23 -3.56 -2.83
N ILE A 75 -12.35 -2.67 -1.83
CA ILE A 75 -13.59 -2.52 -1.06
C ILE A 75 -14.72 -1.99 -1.94
N THR A 76 -14.46 -1.00 -2.80
CA THR A 76 -15.50 -0.46 -3.70
C THR A 76 -15.98 -1.49 -4.71
N THR A 77 -15.06 -2.21 -5.36
CA THR A 77 -15.41 -3.27 -6.32
C THR A 77 -16.18 -4.42 -5.66
N LYS A 78 -15.83 -4.80 -4.43
CA LYS A 78 -16.61 -5.78 -3.67
C LYS A 78 -18.03 -5.26 -3.39
N GLN A 79 -18.17 -3.99 -3.01
CA GLN A 79 -19.48 -3.40 -2.73
C GLN A 79 -20.36 -3.41 -3.98
N GLU A 80 -19.81 -2.99 -5.12
CA GLU A 80 -20.51 -3.00 -6.43
C GLU A 80 -20.97 -4.41 -6.81
N LEU A 81 -20.13 -5.43 -6.60
CA LEU A 81 -20.50 -6.82 -6.85
C LEU A 81 -21.63 -7.29 -5.93
N THR A 82 -21.58 -6.88 -4.65
CA THR A 82 -22.61 -7.21 -3.65
C THR A 82 -23.95 -6.57 -4.01
N ASP A 83 -23.93 -5.30 -4.42
CA ASP A 83 -25.12 -4.56 -4.83
C ASP A 83 -25.72 -5.12 -6.13
N SER A 84 -24.87 -5.48 -7.10
CA SER A 84 -25.28 -6.14 -8.34
C SER A 84 -25.91 -7.52 -8.09
N ALA A 85 -25.28 -8.34 -7.24
CA ALA A 85 -25.84 -9.64 -6.85
C ALA A 85 -27.19 -9.49 -6.13
N ARG A 86 -27.32 -8.49 -5.25
CA ARG A 86 -28.59 -8.17 -4.58
C ARG A 86 -29.66 -7.81 -5.61
N GLN A 87 -29.37 -6.91 -6.54
CA GLN A 87 -30.33 -6.47 -7.57
C GLN A 87 -30.76 -7.64 -8.47
N LEU A 88 -29.82 -8.50 -8.87
CA LEU A 88 -30.11 -9.67 -9.69
C LEU A 88 -31.02 -10.66 -8.96
N LEU A 89 -30.74 -10.96 -7.68
CA LEU A 89 -31.55 -11.88 -6.88
C LEU A 89 -32.97 -11.37 -6.67
N HIS A 90 -33.14 -10.07 -6.37
CA HIS A 90 -34.46 -9.46 -6.24
C HIS A 90 -35.23 -9.50 -7.57
N SER A 91 -34.59 -9.09 -8.67
CA SER A 91 -35.19 -9.14 -10.01
C SER A 91 -35.60 -10.55 -10.42
N ASN A 92 -34.74 -11.55 -10.18
CA ASN A 92 -35.04 -12.94 -10.50
C ASN A 92 -36.20 -13.48 -9.67
N ARG A 93 -36.25 -13.14 -8.37
CA ARG A 93 -37.37 -13.47 -7.49
C ARG A 93 -38.68 -12.87 -8.01
N ASP A 94 -38.70 -11.59 -8.36
CA ASP A 94 -39.91 -10.91 -8.84
C ASP A 94 -40.44 -11.58 -10.12
N GLN A 95 -39.53 -11.96 -11.04
CA GLN A 95 -39.88 -12.72 -12.24
C GLN A 95 -40.46 -14.10 -11.91
N LEU A 96 -39.86 -14.84 -10.97
CA LEU A 96 -40.35 -16.14 -10.54
C LEU A 96 -41.72 -16.05 -9.86
N GLN A 97 -41.93 -15.02 -9.03
CA GLN A 97 -43.24 -14.78 -8.40
C GLN A 97 -44.31 -14.45 -9.43
N ALA A 98 -44.00 -13.63 -10.44
CA ALA A 98 -44.91 -13.33 -11.54
C ALA A 98 -45.23 -14.56 -12.39
N LEU A 99 -44.25 -15.44 -12.65
CA LEU A 99 -44.45 -16.70 -13.37
C LEU A 99 -45.31 -17.70 -12.56
N ASN A 100 -45.07 -17.82 -11.26
CA ASN A 100 -45.89 -18.66 -10.38
C ASN A 100 -47.34 -18.16 -10.31
N ALA A 101 -47.55 -16.85 -10.19
CA ALA A 101 -48.88 -16.25 -10.22
C ALA A 101 -49.64 -16.55 -11.53
N ARG A 102 -48.93 -16.58 -12.66
CA ARG A 102 -49.50 -16.88 -13.98
C ARG A 102 -49.77 -18.37 -14.22
N SER A 103 -49.01 -19.25 -13.59
CA SER A 103 -49.13 -20.71 -13.75
C SER A 103 -50.10 -21.36 -12.75
N GLY A 104 -50.60 -20.60 -11.77
CA GLY A 104 -51.46 -21.12 -10.70
C GLY A 104 -50.73 -22.01 -9.69
N ALA A 105 -49.39 -22.02 -9.72
CA ALA A 105 -48.57 -22.73 -8.75
C ALA A 105 -48.64 -22.03 -7.38
N PRO A 106 -48.54 -22.78 -6.26
CA PRO A 106 -48.55 -22.19 -4.92
C PRO A 106 -47.40 -21.20 -4.75
N GLN A 107 -47.72 -19.97 -4.34
CA GLN A 107 -46.70 -18.98 -4.01
C GLN A 107 -45.99 -19.41 -2.71
N HIS A 108 -44.67 -19.45 -2.75
CA HIS A 108 -43.85 -19.65 -1.56
C HIS A 108 -43.58 -18.29 -0.91
N ASP A 109 -43.88 -18.15 0.39
CA ASP A 109 -43.61 -16.92 1.14
C ASP A 109 -42.15 -16.90 1.61
N ASP A 110 -41.29 -16.42 0.72
CA ASP A 110 -39.86 -16.29 0.97
C ASP A 110 -39.49 -14.93 1.59
N ALA A 111 -40.45 -14.17 2.13
CA ALA A 111 -40.20 -12.83 2.68
C ALA A 111 -39.24 -12.86 3.88
N ALA A 112 -39.36 -13.87 4.74
CA ALA A 112 -38.47 -14.05 5.89
C ALA A 112 -37.01 -14.30 5.47
N VAL A 113 -36.78 -15.02 4.37
CA VAL A 113 -35.45 -15.35 3.85
C VAL A 113 -34.78 -14.11 3.25
N VAL A 114 -35.53 -13.28 2.52
CA VAL A 114 -35.02 -12.01 1.98
C VAL A 114 -34.70 -11.03 3.10
N GLY A 115 -35.58 -10.90 4.10
CA GLY A 115 -35.32 -10.07 5.27
C GLY A 115 -34.06 -10.50 6.03
N ALA A 116 -33.84 -11.81 6.18
CA ALA A 116 -32.61 -12.34 6.79
C ALA A 116 -31.36 -12.02 5.96
N PHE A 117 -31.45 -12.14 4.62
CA PHE A 117 -30.36 -11.79 3.71
C PHE A 117 -29.99 -10.30 3.77
N ASP A 118 -30.98 -9.41 3.67
CA ASP A 118 -30.76 -7.97 3.73
C ASP A 118 -30.22 -7.53 5.10
N SER A 119 -30.69 -8.16 6.18
CA SER A 119 -30.18 -7.92 7.54
C SER A 119 -28.73 -8.35 7.69
N ALA A 120 -28.35 -9.53 7.16
CA ALA A 120 -26.98 -10.01 7.21
C ALA A 120 -26.01 -9.10 6.44
N ILE A 121 -26.42 -8.56 5.28
CA ILE A 121 -25.60 -7.61 4.54
C ILE A 121 -25.52 -6.26 5.29
N GLY A 122 -26.65 -5.76 5.81
CA GLY A 122 -26.66 -4.50 6.57
C GLY A 122 -25.81 -4.56 7.84
N GLU A 123 -25.75 -5.72 8.50
CA GLU A 123 -24.87 -5.97 9.63
C GLU A 123 -23.39 -5.94 9.19
N TRP A 124 -23.07 -6.58 8.08
CA TRP A 124 -21.72 -6.56 7.51
C TRP A 124 -21.27 -5.14 7.13
N ASP A 125 -22.12 -4.34 6.49
CA ASP A 125 -21.85 -2.93 6.15
C ASP A 125 -21.62 -2.07 7.41
N SER A 126 -22.36 -2.37 8.48
CA SER A 126 -22.22 -1.68 9.77
C SER A 126 -20.91 -2.04 10.47
N GLN A 127 -20.51 -3.32 10.42
CA GLN A 127 -19.21 -3.77 10.92
C GLN A 127 -18.06 -3.12 10.14
N MET A 128 -18.18 -3.01 8.82
CA MET A 128 -17.15 -2.37 7.98
C MET A 128 -17.02 -0.87 8.26
N ARG A 129 -18.14 -0.16 8.50
CA ARG A 129 -18.14 1.24 8.96
C ARG A 129 -17.45 1.39 10.31
N ARG A 130 -17.80 0.56 11.29
CA ARG A 130 -17.16 0.56 12.62
C ARG A 130 -15.67 0.28 12.54
N ALA A 131 -15.25 -0.66 11.68
CA ALA A 131 -13.84 -0.96 11.46
C ALA A 131 -13.09 0.26 10.90
N ARG A 132 -13.70 1.01 9.98
CA ARG A 132 -13.13 2.24 9.41
C ARG A 132 -13.01 3.36 10.45
N GLU A 133 -14.02 3.52 11.30
CA GLU A 133 -14.04 4.51 12.39
C GLU A 133 -13.02 4.16 13.49
N ASN A 134 -12.95 2.89 13.89
CA ASN A 134 -11.97 2.42 14.87
C ASN A 134 -10.52 2.49 14.36
N ALA A 135 -10.29 2.24 13.07
CA ALA A 135 -8.97 2.40 12.47
C ALA A 135 -8.49 3.86 12.46
N GLY A 136 -9.40 4.83 12.48
CA GLY A 136 -9.08 6.26 12.58
C GLY A 136 -8.82 6.75 14.02
N GLY A 137 -9.34 6.05 15.04
CA GLY A 137 -9.27 6.48 16.45
C GLY A 137 -8.36 5.64 17.35
N GLY A 138 -8.00 4.42 16.95
CA GLY A 138 -7.26 3.47 17.77
C GLY A 138 -5.91 3.11 17.16
N GLY A 139 -4.93 4.01 17.22
CA GLY A 139 -3.54 3.61 17.02
C GLY A 139 -3.21 2.55 18.06
N LEU A 140 -2.95 1.31 17.64
CA LEU A 140 -2.36 0.27 18.47
C LEU A 140 -1.19 0.92 19.23
N ALA A 141 -1.33 1.03 20.56
CA ALA A 141 -0.34 1.66 21.42
C ALA A 141 0.90 0.76 21.50
N TYR A 142 1.64 0.67 20.40
CA TYR A 142 2.97 0.11 20.41
C TYR A 142 3.84 1.08 21.21
N THR A 143 4.47 0.57 22.26
CA THR A 143 5.57 1.31 22.88
C THR A 143 6.61 1.57 21.77
N THR A 144 7.21 2.75 21.77
CA THR A 144 8.24 3.14 20.78
C THR A 144 9.33 2.08 20.66
N GLN A 145 9.66 1.42 21.77
CA GLN A 145 10.62 0.32 21.84
C GLN A 145 10.12 -0.96 21.15
N ALA A 146 8.85 -1.34 21.33
CA ALA A 146 8.25 -2.48 20.63
C ALA A 146 8.13 -2.22 19.12
N LEU A 147 7.80 -0.99 18.72
CA LEU A 147 7.74 -0.60 17.32
C LEU A 147 9.13 -0.68 16.67
N ASN A 148 10.15 -0.12 17.33
CA ASN A 148 11.53 -0.17 16.84
C ASN A 148 12.05 -1.60 16.73
N LEU A 149 11.71 -2.48 17.68
CA LEU A 149 12.08 -3.89 17.65
C LEU A 149 11.35 -4.66 16.54
N ALA A 150 10.06 -4.40 16.34
CA ALA A 150 9.27 -5.00 15.26
C ALA A 150 9.77 -4.54 13.88
N LEU A 151 10.04 -3.25 13.73
CA LEU A 151 10.63 -2.66 12.53
C LEU A 151 12.03 -3.19 12.26
N ALA A 152 12.83 -3.49 13.29
CA ALA A 152 14.16 -4.09 13.15
C ALA A 152 14.07 -5.57 12.74
N ARG A 153 13.07 -6.32 13.23
CA ARG A 153 12.90 -7.76 12.99
C ARG A 153 12.10 -8.10 11.73
N SER A 154 11.28 -7.20 11.19
CA SER A 154 10.49 -7.47 10.00
C SER A 154 11.38 -7.68 8.76
N ASN A 155 11.32 -8.87 8.17
CA ASN A 155 11.93 -9.22 6.87
C ASN A 155 11.15 -8.60 5.69
N LEU A 156 10.92 -7.29 5.72
CA LEU A 156 10.47 -6.53 4.55
C LEU A 156 11.69 -6.33 3.63
N GLN A 157 12.05 -7.40 2.90
CA GLN A 157 12.95 -7.32 1.76
C GLN A 157 12.28 -6.60 0.60
#